data_AF-A0A950RMC4-F1
#
_entry.id   AF-A0A950RMC4-F1
#
_cell.length_a   1.000
_cell.length_b   1.000
_cell.length_c   1.000
_cell.angle_alpha   90.00
_cell.angle_beta   90.00
_cell.angle_gamma   90.00
#
_symmetry.space_group_name_H-M   'P 1'
#
loop_
_entity.id
_entity.type
_entity.pdbx_description
1 polymer ?
#
loop_
_entity_poly.entity_id
_entity_poly.type
_entity_poly.pdbx_seq_one_letter_code
_entity_poly.pdbx_strand_id
1 'polypeptide(L)'
;MSGRWPATAGPGCLLVLILVLLNLQASQLPGKGGFEADPAGPQPALEEATPDCEVPPPSPYPGHQREEILHQLGVQPWHAAGFRGAGLKVAILDTGFHGYRAFLGHALPAQVTARSFRPDGNLEARDSQHGILCCEVVHALAP
;
A
#
# COMPACT_ATOMS: atom_id res chain seq x y z
N MET A 1 1.25 -32.45 18.34
CA MET A 1 -0.15 -32.07 18.65
C MET A 1 -0.76 -31.52 17.38
N SER A 2 -1.59 -32.32 16.72
CA SER A 2 -2.14 -32.05 15.39
C SER A 2 -3.39 -31.17 15.49
N GLY A 3 -3.29 -29.91 15.08
CA GLY A 3 -4.45 -29.04 14.88
C GLY A 3 -4.97 -29.19 13.46
N ARG A 4 -6.07 -29.91 13.29
CA ARG A 4 -6.81 -30.05 12.02
C ARG A 4 -7.96 -29.05 12.07
N TRP A 5 -7.90 -27.97 11.28
CA TRP A 5 -9.00 -27.03 11.12
C TRP A 5 -9.76 -27.32 9.82
N PRO A 6 -11.11 -27.25 9.82
CA PRO A 6 -11.90 -27.66 8.67
C PRO A 6 -11.85 -26.61 7.56
N ALA A 7 -11.57 -27.08 6.35
CA ALA A 7 -11.73 -26.33 5.13
C ALA A 7 -13.22 -26.11 4.85
N THR A 8 -13.62 -24.86 4.64
CA THR A 8 -14.62 -24.44 3.63
C THR A 8 -14.65 -22.91 3.56
N ALA A 9 -14.05 -22.34 2.52
CA ALA A 9 -14.36 -20.98 2.08
C ALA A 9 -14.14 -20.92 0.56
N GLY A 10 -15.19 -20.54 -0.17
CA GLY A 10 -15.28 -20.58 -1.63
C GLY A 10 -14.37 -19.57 -2.36
N PRO A 11 -14.48 -19.51 -3.70
CA PRO A 11 -13.53 -18.79 -4.54
C PRO A 11 -13.57 -17.27 -4.32
N GLY A 12 -12.47 -16.78 -3.76
CA GLY A 12 -11.74 -15.55 -4.11
C GLY A 12 -12.53 -14.32 -4.56
N CYS A 13 -12.94 -13.48 -3.60
CA CYS A 13 -13.16 -12.06 -3.83
C CYS A 13 -12.24 -11.27 -2.90
N LEU A 14 -11.12 -10.77 -3.43
CA LEU A 14 -10.28 -9.84 -2.68
C LEU A 14 -10.99 -8.48 -2.62
N LEU A 15 -11.45 -8.10 -1.44
CA LEU A 15 -12.08 -6.81 -1.22
C LEU A 15 -10.99 -5.80 -0.79
N VAL A 16 -10.29 -5.19 -1.75
CA VAL A 16 -9.35 -4.09 -1.45
C VAL A 16 -10.19 -2.86 -1.13
N LEU A 17 -10.30 -2.48 0.15
CA LEU A 17 -11.02 -1.27 0.56
C LEU A 17 -10.02 -0.10 0.58
N ILE A 18 -10.10 0.81 -0.40
CA ILE A 18 -9.22 1.99 -0.44
C ILE A 18 -9.83 3.08 0.45
N LEU A 19 -9.12 3.52 1.49
CA LEU A 19 -9.57 4.53 2.47
C LEU A 19 -8.65 5.75 2.48
N VAL A 20 -9.09 6.89 1.94
CA VAL A 20 -8.34 8.15 2.00
C VAL A 20 -8.68 8.86 3.32
N LEU A 21 -7.71 9.24 4.13
CA LEU A 21 -7.92 10.22 5.22
C LEU A 21 -7.23 11.51 4.82
N LEU A 22 -7.98 12.62 4.77
CA LEU A 22 -7.43 13.97 4.73
C LEU A 22 -7.76 14.66 6.05
N ASN A 23 -6.72 15.16 6.69
CA ASN A 23 -6.74 16.00 7.90
C ASN A 23 -7.77 17.13 7.78
N LEU A 24 -8.63 17.26 8.79
CA LEU A 24 -9.41 18.47 9.02
C LEU A 24 -8.66 19.33 10.05
N GLN A 25 -8.03 20.41 9.58
CA GLN A 25 -7.62 21.49 10.47
C GLN A 25 -8.87 22.27 10.91
N ALA A 26 -9.03 22.46 12.22
CA ALA A 26 -9.77 23.57 12.79
C ALA A 26 -9.08 24.05 14.06
N SER A 27 -8.78 25.34 14.05
CA SER A 27 -7.98 26.11 14.98
C SER A 27 -8.80 26.63 16.17
N GLN A 28 -8.07 26.92 17.27
CA GLN A 28 -8.36 27.85 18.37
C GLN A 28 -8.90 27.29 19.71
N LEU A 29 -8.02 27.23 20.71
CA LEU A 29 -8.24 27.80 22.05
C LEU A 29 -6.92 28.44 22.57
N PRO A 30 -6.96 29.55 23.31
CA PRO A 30 -5.79 30.32 23.71
C PRO A 30 -5.19 29.77 25.02
N GLY A 31 -3.91 29.41 25.00
CA GLY A 31 -3.18 28.98 26.19
C GLY A 31 -1.80 29.60 26.21
N LYS A 32 -1.62 30.62 27.07
CA LYS A 32 -0.37 31.32 27.32
C LYS A 32 0.76 30.36 27.73
N GLY A 33 1.92 30.53 27.12
CA GLY A 33 3.18 29.96 27.57
C GLY A 33 4.29 30.32 26.60
N GLY A 34 5.17 31.25 26.99
CA GLY A 34 6.30 31.65 26.17
C GLY A 34 7.30 30.52 26.01
N PHE A 35 7.76 30.30 24.77
CA PHE A 35 9.03 29.67 24.50
C PHE A 35 9.72 30.45 23.38
N GLU A 36 10.96 30.82 23.66
CA GLU A 36 11.83 31.64 22.83
C GLU A 36 12.01 31.04 21.43
N ALA A 37 11.90 31.88 20.40
CA ALA A 37 11.93 31.46 19.00
C ALA A 37 13.35 31.11 18.56
N ASP A 38 13.58 29.84 18.23
CA ASP A 38 14.76 29.37 17.49
C ASP A 38 14.60 29.77 16.00
N PRO A 39 15.54 30.50 15.36
CA PRO A 39 15.38 31.00 14.00
C PRO A 39 15.76 29.94 12.98
N ALA A 40 15.07 28.81 13.00
CA ALA A 40 15.10 27.82 11.92
C ALA A 40 13.65 27.44 11.60
N GLY A 41 13.15 27.96 10.47
CA GLY A 41 11.80 27.67 10.00
C GLY A 41 11.57 26.17 9.82
N PRO A 42 10.30 25.70 9.78
CA PRO A 42 10.00 24.29 9.58
C PRO A 42 10.62 23.82 8.26
N GLN A 43 11.71 23.07 8.35
CA GLN A 43 12.22 22.30 7.23
C GLN A 43 11.11 21.30 6.88
N PRO A 44 10.65 21.21 5.62
CA PRO A 44 9.79 20.10 5.23
C PRO A 44 10.57 18.83 5.58
N ALA A 45 9.93 17.92 6.33
CA ALA A 45 10.53 16.65 6.66
C ALA A 45 11.01 15.99 5.35
N LEU A 46 12.31 16.07 5.08
CA LEU A 46 12.91 15.20 4.08
C LEU A 46 12.64 13.81 4.59
N GLU A 47 11.92 13.06 3.77
CA GLU A 47 11.70 11.64 3.94
C GLU A 47 13.07 10.96 3.72
N GLU A 48 13.93 10.99 4.74
CA GLU A 48 15.18 10.24 4.76
C GLU A 48 14.82 8.77 4.86
N ALA A 49 14.74 8.12 3.69
CA ALA A 49 14.74 6.67 3.60
C ALA A 49 15.98 6.13 4.30
N THR A 50 15.82 4.99 4.99
CA THR A 50 16.93 4.32 5.66
C THR A 50 18.02 3.93 4.63
N PRO A 51 19.31 3.87 5.01
CA PRO A 51 20.43 3.68 4.06
C PRO A 51 20.32 2.44 3.16
N ASP A 52 19.60 1.41 3.61
CA ASP A 52 19.42 0.15 2.88
C ASP A 52 18.27 0.20 1.85
N CYS A 53 17.61 1.35 1.68
CA CYS A 53 16.52 1.56 0.70
C CYS A 53 17.01 1.95 -0.70
N GLU A 54 18.29 1.74 -1.03
CA GLU A 54 18.78 1.98 -2.39
C GLU A 54 17.92 1.21 -3.40
N VAL A 55 17.29 1.94 -4.32
CA VAL A 55 16.47 1.35 -5.37
C VAL A 55 17.41 0.74 -6.40
N PRO A 56 17.47 -0.59 -6.56
CA PRO A 56 18.29 -1.19 -7.58
C PRO A 56 17.85 -0.69 -8.96
N PRO A 57 18.77 -0.47 -9.91
CA PRO A 57 18.42 -0.02 -11.23
C PRO A 57 17.40 -0.98 -11.86
N PRO A 58 16.44 -0.46 -12.66
CA PRO A 58 15.42 -1.30 -13.27
C PRO A 58 16.06 -2.38 -14.14
N SER A 59 15.69 -3.64 -13.88
CA SER A 59 16.15 -4.79 -14.67
C SER A 59 15.44 -4.83 -16.03
N PRO A 60 16.12 -5.23 -17.12
CA PRO A 60 15.48 -5.60 -18.38
C PRO A 60 14.47 -6.75 -18.23
N TYR A 61 14.55 -7.50 -17.13
CA TYR A 61 13.68 -8.63 -16.79
C TYR A 61 12.93 -8.35 -15.48
N PRO A 62 11.84 -7.56 -15.50
CA PRO A 62 11.13 -7.14 -14.29
C PRO A 62 10.51 -8.32 -13.53
N GLY A 63 10.08 -9.38 -14.22
CA GLY A 63 9.57 -10.59 -13.59
C GLY A 63 10.62 -11.29 -12.72
N HIS A 64 11.84 -11.45 -13.24
CA HIS A 64 12.96 -12.06 -12.51
C HIS A 64 13.39 -11.20 -11.32
N GLN A 65 13.44 -9.87 -11.47
CA GLN A 65 13.77 -8.97 -10.37
C GLN A 65 12.72 -9.07 -9.24
N ARG A 66 11.43 -9.17 -9.59
CA ARG A 66 10.36 -9.37 -8.62
C ARG A 66 10.47 -10.71 -7.89
N GLU A 67 10.76 -11.78 -8.62
CA GLU A 67 10.97 -13.12 -8.02
C GLU A 67 12.14 -13.14 -7.04
N GLU A 68 13.25 -12.49 -7.39
CA GLU A 68 14.43 -12.34 -6.51
C GLU A 68 14.08 -11.58 -5.23
N ILE A 69 13.36 -10.46 -5.34
CA ILE A 69 12.91 -9.69 -4.16
C ILE A 69 11.99 -10.54 -3.27
N LEU A 70 11.04 -11.27 -3.85
CA LEU A 70 10.16 -12.17 -3.08
C LEU A 70 10.93 -13.32 -2.41
N HIS A 71 12.00 -13.80 -3.05
CA HIS A 71 12.90 -14.78 -2.47
C HIS A 71 13.66 -14.19 -1.26
N GLN A 72 14.19 -12.99 -1.39
CA GLN A 72 14.88 -12.27 -0.30
C GLN A 72 13.94 -11.96 0.88
N LEU A 73 12.66 -11.67 0.60
CA LEU A 73 11.63 -11.48 1.62
C LEU A 73 11.18 -12.79 2.30
N GLY A 74 11.68 -13.95 1.86
CA GLY A 74 11.37 -15.24 2.47
C GLY A 74 9.92 -15.68 2.26
N VAL A 75 9.30 -15.29 1.14
CA VAL A 75 7.88 -15.56 0.85
C VAL A 75 7.64 -17.01 0.43
N GLN A 76 8.65 -17.65 -0.16
CA GLN A 76 8.54 -18.99 -0.77
C GLN A 76 7.99 -20.08 0.17
N PRO A 77 8.46 -20.21 1.44
CA PRO A 77 7.92 -21.23 2.36
C PRO A 77 6.43 -21.05 2.66
N TRP A 78 5.95 -19.81 2.74
CA TRP A 78 4.53 -19.50 2.97
C TRP A 78 3.68 -19.89 1.77
N HIS A 79 4.12 -19.52 0.58
CA HIS A 79 3.47 -19.89 -0.67
C HIS A 79 3.45 -21.40 -0.87
N ALA A 80 4.54 -22.11 -0.58
CA ALA A 80 4.64 -23.56 -0.65
C ALA A 80 3.73 -24.27 0.36
N ALA A 81 3.52 -23.66 1.54
CA ALA A 81 2.56 -24.12 2.53
C ALA A 81 1.09 -23.76 2.21
N GLY A 82 0.83 -23.10 1.08
CA GLY A 82 -0.51 -22.71 0.62
C GLY A 82 -1.02 -21.38 1.19
N PHE A 83 -0.22 -20.67 1.99
CA PHE A 83 -0.56 -19.34 2.50
C PHE A 83 -0.25 -18.28 1.43
N ARG A 84 -1.26 -17.99 0.59
CA ARG A 84 -1.17 -16.99 -0.49
C ARG A 84 -2.06 -15.76 -0.27
N GLY A 85 -2.63 -15.62 0.93
CA GLY A 85 -3.53 -14.52 1.28
C GLY A 85 -5.00 -14.76 0.93
N ALA A 86 -5.38 -16.00 0.59
CA ALA A 86 -6.78 -16.37 0.40
C ALA A 86 -7.64 -15.99 1.62
N GLY A 87 -8.70 -15.23 1.40
CA GLY A 87 -9.62 -14.76 2.44
C GLY A 87 -9.15 -13.52 3.22
N LEU A 88 -7.96 -12.98 2.93
CA LEU A 88 -7.50 -11.73 3.54
C LEU A 88 -8.08 -10.50 2.80
N LYS A 89 -8.21 -9.39 3.52
CA LYS A 89 -8.56 -8.09 2.97
C LYS A 89 -7.51 -7.10 3.41
N VAL A 90 -6.87 -6.44 2.45
CA VAL A 90 -5.86 -5.41 2.71
C VAL A 90 -6.38 -4.09 2.17
N ALA A 91 -6.37 -3.07 3.04
CA ALA A 91 -6.74 -1.71 2.69
C ALA A 91 -5.47 -0.90 2.41
N ILE A 92 -5.40 -0.25 1.25
CA ILE A 92 -4.28 0.62 0.87
C ILE A 92 -4.77 2.05 0.86
N LEU A 93 -4.10 2.90 1.65
CA LEU A 93 -4.49 4.29 1.86
C LEU A 93 -3.46 5.17 1.17
N ASP A 94 -3.79 5.62 -0.04
CA ASP A 94 -2.88 6.43 -0.85
C ASP A 94 -3.66 7.45 -1.68
N THR A 95 -2.93 8.35 -2.33
CA THR A 95 -3.48 9.38 -3.22
C THR A 95 -3.21 9.11 -4.70
N GLY A 96 -2.27 8.22 -5.02
CA GLY A 96 -1.83 7.96 -6.39
C GLY A 96 -2.47 6.73 -7.03
N PHE A 97 -3.76 6.82 -7.34
CA PHE A 97 -4.52 5.74 -8.00
C PHE A 97 -4.93 6.05 -9.44
N HIS A 98 -4.31 7.03 -10.09
CA HIS A 98 -4.67 7.41 -11.46
C HIS A 98 -4.50 6.23 -12.43
N GLY A 99 -5.57 5.88 -13.15
CA GLY A 99 -5.55 4.80 -14.13
C GLY A 99 -5.57 3.39 -13.53
N TYR A 100 -5.84 3.21 -12.24
CA TYR A 100 -5.75 1.89 -11.57
C TYR A 100 -6.63 0.79 -12.21
N ARG A 101 -7.68 1.14 -12.96
CA ARG A 101 -8.51 0.13 -13.64
C ARG A 101 -7.76 -0.64 -14.72
N ALA A 102 -6.80 0.01 -15.37
CA ALA A 102 -5.88 -0.63 -16.29
C ALA A 102 -4.81 -1.48 -15.58
N PHE A 103 -4.92 -1.60 -14.24
CA PHE A 103 -4.31 -2.44 -13.20
C PHE A 103 -4.86 -3.88 -12.98
N LEU A 104 -6.17 -4.02 -13.22
CA LEU A 104 -6.97 -5.09 -12.65
C LEU A 104 -6.80 -6.41 -13.43
N GLY A 105 -6.57 -7.49 -12.69
CA GLY A 105 -6.37 -8.82 -13.25
C GLY A 105 -4.93 -9.10 -13.71
N HIS A 106 -4.00 -8.20 -13.42
CA HIS A 106 -2.58 -8.39 -13.70
C HIS A 106 -1.70 -7.98 -12.52
N ALA A 107 -1.44 -6.68 -12.34
CA ALA A 107 -0.64 -6.18 -11.23
C ALA A 107 -1.51 -5.93 -9.99
N LEU A 108 -2.81 -5.77 -10.20
CA LEU A 108 -3.82 -5.75 -9.17
C LEU A 108 -4.74 -6.97 -9.29
N PRO A 109 -5.38 -7.37 -8.19
CA PRO A 109 -6.48 -8.31 -8.16
C PRO A 109 -7.56 -7.96 -9.19
N ALA A 110 -8.20 -8.99 -9.77
CA ALA A 110 -9.23 -8.80 -10.80
C ALA A 110 -10.43 -7.95 -10.32
N GLN A 111 -10.69 -7.93 -9.01
CA GLN A 111 -11.74 -7.15 -8.39
C GLN A 111 -11.20 -6.45 -7.15
N VAL A 112 -11.60 -5.19 -6.95
CA VAL A 112 -11.22 -4.34 -5.83
C VAL A 112 -12.40 -3.47 -5.41
N THR A 113 -12.42 -3.01 -4.16
CA THR A 113 -13.42 -2.05 -3.66
C THR A 113 -12.80 -0.66 -3.48
N ALA A 114 -12.80 0.09 -4.56
CA ALA A 114 -12.26 1.44 -4.56
C ALA A 114 -13.24 2.45 -3.93
N ARG A 115 -12.74 3.31 -3.03
CA ARG A 115 -13.51 4.44 -2.50
C ARG A 115 -12.61 5.66 -2.32
N SER A 116 -13.06 6.79 -2.86
CA SER A 116 -12.47 8.09 -2.50
C SER A 116 -13.21 8.66 -1.30
N PHE A 117 -12.46 9.27 -0.40
CA PHE A 117 -12.97 10.04 0.74
C PHE A 117 -12.67 11.52 0.60
N ARG A 118 -12.18 11.92 -0.58
CA ARG A 118 -12.09 13.33 -0.93
C ARG A 118 -13.50 13.91 -1.05
N PRO A 119 -13.67 15.22 -0.80
CA PRO A 119 -14.96 15.87 -0.97
C PRO A 119 -15.56 15.72 -2.38
N ASP A 120 -14.69 15.62 -3.40
CA ASP A 120 -15.08 15.44 -4.81
C ASP A 120 -15.39 13.98 -5.19
N GLY A 121 -15.15 13.02 -4.30
CA GLY A 121 -15.32 11.59 -4.57
C GLY A 121 -14.38 11.03 -5.66
N ASN A 122 -13.43 11.82 -6.15
CA ASN A 122 -12.56 11.42 -7.26
C ASN A 122 -11.29 10.74 -6.72
N LEU A 123 -11.14 9.43 -6.99
CA LEU A 123 -9.97 8.67 -6.55
C LEU A 123 -8.72 8.95 -7.41
N GLU A 124 -8.92 9.41 -8.64
CA GLU A 124 -7.88 9.59 -9.66
C GLU A 124 -7.51 11.06 -9.85
N ALA A 125 -7.87 11.90 -8.87
CA ALA A 125 -7.67 13.35 -8.91
C ALA A 125 -6.20 13.77 -8.93
N ARG A 126 -5.30 12.95 -8.36
CA ARG A 126 -3.86 13.16 -8.41
C ARG A 126 -3.29 12.36 -9.58
N ASP A 127 -2.55 13.02 -10.45
CA ASP A 127 -1.76 12.36 -11.50
C ASP A 127 -0.53 11.67 -10.90
N SER A 128 -0.76 10.50 -10.32
CA SER A 128 0.25 9.67 -9.68
C SER A 128 -0.22 8.23 -9.63
N GLN A 129 0.74 7.31 -9.74
CA GLN A 129 0.52 5.86 -9.65
C GLN A 129 1.10 5.25 -8.37
N HIS A 130 1.50 6.08 -7.39
CA HIS A 130 2.16 5.62 -6.16
C HIS A 130 1.34 4.54 -5.42
N GLY A 131 0.05 4.78 -5.23
CA GLY A 131 -0.86 3.82 -4.60
C GLY A 131 -1.02 2.52 -5.39
N ILE A 132 -0.93 2.57 -6.73
CA ILE A 132 -0.95 1.37 -7.58
C ILE A 132 0.29 0.51 -7.30
N LEU A 133 1.47 1.13 -7.22
CA LEU A 133 2.72 0.42 -6.91
C LEU A 133 2.70 -0.20 -5.50
N CYS A 134 2.14 0.50 -4.51
CA CYS A 134 1.92 -0.08 -3.17
C CYS A 134 1.02 -1.32 -3.23
N CYS A 135 -0.09 -1.26 -3.98
CA CYS A 135 -0.97 -2.41 -4.16
C CYS A 135 -0.28 -3.57 -4.89
N GLU A 136 0.57 -3.28 -5.89
CA GLU A 136 1.30 -4.31 -6.63
C GLU A 136 2.23 -5.12 -5.71
N VAL A 137 2.94 -4.46 -4.80
CA VAL A 137 3.79 -5.14 -3.81
C VAL A 137 2.96 -6.09 -2.96
N VAL A 138 1.82 -5.62 -2.44
CA VAL A 138 0.93 -6.46 -1.63
C VAL A 138 0.39 -7.65 -2.43
N HIS A 139 -0.01 -7.44 -3.67
CA HIS A 139 -0.51 -8.51 -4.53
C HIS A 139 0.59 -9.53 -4.90
N ALA A 140 1.83 -9.09 -5.07
CA ALA A 140 2.96 -9.99 -5.30
C ALA A 140 3.26 -10.89 -4.07
N LEU A 141 3.09 -10.35 -2.86
CA LEU A 141 3.23 -11.10 -1.60
C LEU A 141 2.07 -12.06 -1.36
N ALA A 142 0.84 -11.63 -1.70
CA ALA A 142 -0.41 -12.32 -1.45
C ALA A 142 -1.30 -12.31 -2.70
N PRO A 143 -1.01 -13.18 -3.69
CA PRO A 143 -1.72 -13.22 -4.97
C PRO A 143 -3.11 -13.83 -4.88
#